data_AF-A0A7Y4T3D1-F1
#
_entry.id   AF-A0A7Y4T3D1-F1
#
_cell.length_a   1.000
_cell.length_b   1.000
_cell.length_c   1.000
_cell.angle_alpha   90.00
_cell.angle_beta   90.00
_cell.angle_gamma   90.00
#
_symmetry.space_group_name_H-M   'P 1'
#
loop_
_entity.id
_entity.type
_entity.pdbx_description
1 polymer ?
#
loop_
_entity_poly.entity_id
_entity_poly.type
_entity_poly.pdbx_seq_one_letter_code
_entity_poly.pdbx_strand_id
1 'polypeptide(L)'
;MSPSAESRDALSRARFFLERAKASDGDLEAFEAFLEACIVFARSALQRDHERFKATKSQGVKDWFDSLDENASVLFFRKHRDLIIHEKPAELGQVIHVHSIAPTSVVGGSGGIPTDTAPRPARALESYYLTEPGTPATTEVEQHLQVLESVLHEARKRFDSR
;
A
#
# COMPACT_ATOMS: atom_id res chain seq x y z
N MET A 1 18.52 20.30 -14.13
CA MET A 1 18.94 19.80 -12.79
C MET A 1 18.78 18.30 -12.80
N SER A 2 19.87 17.54 -12.67
CA SER A 2 19.80 16.09 -12.56
C SER A 2 19.19 15.73 -11.19
N PRO A 3 18.22 14.81 -11.11
CA PRO A 3 17.68 14.38 -9.82
C PRO A 3 18.79 13.77 -8.98
N SER A 4 18.91 14.19 -7.71
CA SER A 4 19.84 13.59 -6.75
C SER A 4 19.52 12.12 -6.53
N ALA A 5 20.49 11.32 -6.06
CA ALA A 5 20.27 9.91 -5.76
C ALA A 5 19.09 9.68 -4.78
N GLU A 6 18.84 10.63 -3.88
CA GLU A 6 17.69 10.63 -2.95
C GLU A 6 16.32 10.77 -3.65
N SER A 7 16.25 11.48 -4.78
CA SER A 7 15.04 11.62 -5.61
C SER A 7 14.67 10.31 -6.36
N ARG A 8 15.59 9.34 -6.40
CA ARG A 8 15.37 8.01 -7.00
C ARG A 8 15.07 6.93 -5.95
N ASP A 9 15.14 7.24 -4.65
CA ASP A 9 14.81 6.29 -3.58
C ASP A 9 13.31 5.98 -3.57
N ALA A 10 12.98 4.69 -3.45
CA ALA A 10 11.59 4.23 -3.50
C ALA A 10 10.80 4.64 -2.25
N LEU A 11 11.46 4.80 -1.09
CA LEU A 11 10.83 5.33 0.12
C LEU A 11 10.43 6.80 -0.05
N SER A 12 11.32 7.64 -0.60
CA SER A 12 11.00 9.03 -0.91
C SER A 12 9.78 9.15 -1.84
N ARG A 13 9.65 8.23 -2.80
CA ARG A 13 8.47 8.17 -3.69
C ARG A 13 7.22 7.72 -2.94
N ALA A 14 7.31 6.72 -2.08
CA ALA A 14 6.19 6.29 -1.24
C ALA A 14 5.65 7.47 -0.41
N ARG A 15 6.55 8.21 0.27
CA ARG A 15 6.21 9.43 1.01
C ARG A 15 5.56 10.48 0.13
N PHE A 16 6.15 10.78 -1.03
CA PHE A 16 5.58 11.74 -1.97
C PHE A 16 4.15 11.37 -2.34
N PHE A 17 3.88 10.11 -2.68
CA PHE A 17 2.55 9.67 -3.07
C PHE A 17 1.55 9.66 -1.90
N LEU A 18 1.98 9.33 -0.69
CA LEU A 18 1.15 9.47 0.49
C LEU A 18 0.70 10.92 0.71
N GLU A 19 1.62 11.88 0.58
CA GLU A 19 1.29 13.31 0.71
C GLU A 19 0.36 13.78 -0.42
N ARG A 20 0.51 13.24 -1.63
CA ARG A 20 -0.43 13.49 -2.73
C ARG A 20 -1.81 12.92 -2.45
N ALA A 21 -1.91 11.70 -1.91
CA ALA A 21 -3.19 11.12 -1.52
C ALA A 21 -3.88 11.99 -0.45
N LYS A 22 -3.15 12.42 0.58
CA LYS A 22 -3.69 13.35 1.60
C LYS A 22 -4.18 14.68 1.01
N ALA A 23 -3.52 15.19 -0.03
CA ALA A 23 -3.89 16.44 -0.70
C ALA A 23 -5.05 16.29 -1.70
N SER A 24 -5.40 15.08 -2.10
CA SER A 24 -6.48 14.77 -3.05
C SER A 24 -7.85 14.61 -2.40
N ASP A 25 -8.08 15.26 -1.25
CA ASP A 25 -9.40 15.21 -0.60
C ASP A 25 -10.48 15.81 -1.51
N GLY A 26 -11.47 15.01 -1.87
CA GLY A 26 -12.54 15.36 -2.81
C GLY A 26 -12.36 14.82 -4.23
N ASP A 27 -11.19 14.28 -4.58
CA ASP A 27 -10.98 13.51 -5.81
C ASP A 27 -10.63 12.06 -5.46
N LEU A 28 -11.66 11.21 -5.41
CA LEU A 28 -11.52 9.82 -4.99
C LEU A 28 -10.59 9.01 -5.92
N GLU A 29 -10.64 9.25 -7.23
CA GLU A 29 -9.82 8.51 -8.19
C GLU A 29 -8.34 8.88 -8.03
N ALA A 30 -8.05 10.18 -7.89
CA ALA A 30 -6.69 10.62 -7.60
C ALA A 30 -6.21 10.13 -6.22
N PHE A 31 -7.08 10.16 -5.21
CA PHE A 31 -6.78 9.65 -3.87
C PHE A 31 -6.36 8.17 -3.92
N GLU A 32 -7.18 7.31 -4.53
CA GLU A 32 -6.93 5.87 -4.64
C GLU A 32 -5.63 5.60 -5.41
N ALA A 33 -5.47 6.22 -6.58
CA ALA A 33 -4.27 6.05 -7.40
C ALA A 33 -2.98 6.45 -6.66
N PHE A 34 -3.00 7.54 -5.89
CA PHE A 34 -1.84 7.95 -5.11
C PHE A 34 -1.59 7.04 -3.89
N LEU A 35 -2.64 6.56 -3.23
CA LEU A 35 -2.49 5.64 -2.10
C LEU A 35 -1.92 4.29 -2.55
N GLU A 36 -2.41 3.74 -3.66
CA GLU A 36 -1.89 2.53 -4.28
C GLU A 36 -0.43 2.71 -4.72
N ALA A 37 -0.11 3.83 -5.38
CA ALA A 37 1.26 4.14 -5.75
C ALA A 37 2.19 4.17 -4.53
N CYS A 38 1.75 4.75 -3.40
CA CYS A 38 2.50 4.72 -2.16
C CYS A 38 2.79 3.28 -1.70
N ILE A 39 1.77 2.41 -1.66
CA ILE A 39 1.91 1.00 -1.26
C ILE A 39 2.89 0.24 -2.18
N VAL A 40 2.78 0.43 -3.49
CA VAL A 40 3.66 -0.20 -4.49
C VAL A 40 5.11 0.26 -4.31
N PHE A 41 5.35 1.55 -4.12
CA PHE A 41 6.71 2.09 -3.92
C PHE A 41 7.30 1.68 -2.58
N ALA A 42 6.52 1.60 -1.50
CA ALA A 42 6.96 1.09 -0.20
C ALA A 42 7.46 -0.36 -0.33
N ARG A 43 6.69 -1.25 -0.96
CA ARG A 43 7.12 -2.64 -1.20
C ARG A 43 8.34 -2.73 -2.12
N SER A 44 8.42 -1.85 -3.12
CA SER A 44 9.57 -1.77 -4.03
C SER A 44 10.85 -1.36 -3.32
N ALA A 45 10.77 -0.48 -2.33
CA ALA A 45 11.93 -0.09 -1.52
C ALA A 45 12.52 -1.31 -0.80
N LEU A 46 11.67 -2.09 -0.13
CA LEU A 46 12.08 -3.32 0.55
C LEU A 46 12.73 -4.33 -0.43
N GLN A 47 12.15 -4.52 -1.61
CA GLN A 47 12.72 -5.45 -2.60
C GLN A 47 14.10 -4.97 -3.08
N ARG A 48 14.24 -3.68 -3.39
CA ARG A 48 15.48 -3.12 -3.92
C ARG A 48 16.62 -3.23 -2.90
N ASP A 49 16.34 -2.94 -1.64
CA ASP A 49 17.34 -3.06 -0.58
C ASP A 49 17.73 -4.54 -0.36
N HIS A 50 16.77 -5.48 -0.36
CA HIS A 50 17.08 -6.90 -0.29
C HIS A 50 17.97 -7.38 -1.45
N GLU A 51 17.63 -7.05 -2.70
CA GLU A 51 18.46 -7.42 -3.85
C GLU A 51 19.84 -6.75 -3.79
N ARG A 52 19.92 -5.50 -3.33
CA ARG A 52 21.20 -4.80 -3.13
C ARG A 52 22.08 -5.53 -2.12
N PHE A 53 21.55 -5.83 -0.94
CA PHE A 53 22.29 -6.52 0.12
C PHE A 53 22.67 -7.95 -0.26
N LYS A 54 21.84 -8.62 -1.06
CA LYS A 54 22.14 -9.95 -1.60
C LYS A 54 23.30 -9.88 -2.60
N ALA A 55 23.35 -8.85 -3.45
CA ALA A 55 24.42 -8.65 -4.41
C ALA A 55 25.79 -8.40 -3.75
N THR A 56 25.82 -7.74 -2.59
CA THR A 56 27.05 -7.49 -1.81
C THR A 56 27.52 -8.71 -1.01
N LYS A 57 26.77 -9.83 -1.03
CA LYS A 57 27.06 -11.06 -0.26
C LYS A 57 27.26 -10.79 1.24
N SER A 58 26.53 -9.82 1.79
CA SER A 58 26.60 -9.50 3.21
C SER A 58 26.07 -10.68 4.05
N GLN A 59 26.82 -11.08 5.09
CA GLN A 59 26.43 -12.20 5.95
C GLN A 59 25.16 -11.85 6.74
N GLY A 60 24.22 -12.79 6.85
CA GLY A 60 22.98 -12.63 7.63
C GLY A 60 21.86 -11.86 6.92
N VAL A 61 22.01 -11.49 5.64
CA VAL A 61 20.94 -10.86 4.85
C VAL A 61 19.74 -11.78 4.70
N LYS A 62 19.97 -13.09 4.47
CA LYS A 62 18.89 -14.07 4.37
C LYS A 62 18.10 -14.14 5.68
N ASP A 63 18.78 -14.36 6.80
CA ASP A 63 18.14 -14.47 8.10
C ASP A 63 17.38 -13.19 8.48
N TRP A 64 17.95 -12.03 8.17
CA TRP A 64 17.25 -10.74 8.33
C TRP A 64 16.00 -10.65 7.47
N PHE A 65 16.08 -11.00 6.18
CA PHE A 65 14.94 -10.88 5.29
C PHE A 65 13.83 -11.87 5.65
N ASP A 66 14.19 -13.09 6.05
CA ASP A 66 13.26 -14.11 6.53
C ASP A 66 12.57 -13.65 7.83
N SER A 67 13.29 -12.97 8.74
CA SER A 67 12.69 -12.46 9.98
C SER A 67 11.70 -11.32 9.76
N LEU A 68 11.64 -10.72 8.55
CA LEU A 68 10.65 -9.69 8.22
C LEU A 68 9.23 -10.26 8.07
N ASP A 69 9.08 -11.57 7.96
CA ASP A 69 7.75 -12.21 7.92
C ASP A 69 7.00 -12.08 9.26
N GLU A 70 7.70 -11.73 10.35
CA GLU A 70 7.10 -11.42 11.65
C GLU A 70 6.72 -9.94 11.81
N ASN A 71 7.13 -9.07 10.87
CA ASN A 71 6.87 -7.65 10.94
C ASN A 71 5.52 -7.28 10.28
N ALA A 72 4.55 -6.87 11.09
CA ALA A 72 3.21 -6.50 10.63
C ALA A 72 3.20 -5.45 9.50
N SER A 73 4.13 -4.47 9.53
CA SER A 73 4.20 -3.43 8.49
C SER A 73 4.75 -3.95 7.17
N VAL A 74 5.71 -4.88 7.22
CA VAL A 74 6.20 -5.56 6.02
C VAL A 74 5.10 -6.43 5.41
N LEU A 75 4.39 -7.20 6.24
CA LEU A 75 3.26 -8.01 5.80
C LEU A 75 2.13 -7.15 5.22
N PHE A 76 1.83 -6.01 5.84
CA PHE A 76 0.84 -5.05 5.35
C PHE A 76 1.14 -4.62 3.90
N PHE A 77 2.34 -4.13 3.61
CA PHE A 77 2.69 -3.69 2.27
C PHE A 77 2.79 -4.85 1.26
N ARG A 78 3.20 -6.05 1.69
CA ARG A 78 3.18 -7.25 0.83
C ARG A 78 1.76 -7.59 0.42
N LYS A 79 0.87 -7.77 1.40
CA LYS A 79 -0.54 -8.13 1.18
C LYS A 79 -1.24 -7.11 0.26
N HIS A 80 -1.18 -5.83 0.58
CA HIS A 80 -1.90 -4.81 -0.18
C HIS A 80 -1.33 -4.61 -1.58
N ARG A 81 0.00 -4.65 -1.75
CA ARG A 81 0.58 -4.63 -3.10
C ARG A 81 0.17 -5.84 -3.91
N ASP A 82 0.13 -7.03 -3.31
CA ASP A 82 -0.29 -8.24 -4.02
C ASP A 82 -1.76 -8.15 -4.44
N LEU A 83 -2.63 -7.57 -3.62
CA LEU A 83 -4.00 -7.26 -4.03
C LEU A 83 -4.04 -6.30 -5.22
N ILE A 84 -3.34 -5.16 -5.15
CA ILE A 84 -3.26 -4.16 -6.24
C ILE A 84 -2.76 -4.79 -7.55
N ILE A 85 -1.76 -5.67 -7.50
CA ILE A 85 -1.19 -6.28 -8.73
C ILE A 85 -2.03 -7.45 -9.24
N HIS A 86 -2.74 -8.17 -8.36
CA HIS A 86 -3.53 -9.35 -8.72
C HIS A 86 -5.01 -9.06 -9.00
N GLU A 87 -5.43 -7.79 -8.98
CA GLU A 87 -6.62 -7.32 -9.71
C GLU A 87 -6.42 -7.55 -11.22
N LYS A 88 -6.65 -8.80 -11.64
CA LYS A 88 -6.83 -9.24 -13.03
C LYS A 88 -7.90 -8.37 -13.70
N PRO A 89 -7.87 -8.18 -15.04
CA PRO A 89 -8.96 -7.50 -15.75
C PRO A 89 -10.28 -8.12 -15.35
N ALA A 90 -11.19 -7.29 -14.85
CA ALA A 90 -12.47 -7.74 -14.33
C ALA A 90 -13.14 -8.68 -15.34
N GLU A 91 -13.43 -9.92 -14.94
CA GLU A 91 -14.56 -10.59 -15.55
C GLU A 91 -15.78 -9.74 -15.21
N LEU A 92 -16.33 -9.10 -16.25
CA LEU A 92 -17.42 -8.14 -16.23
C LEU A 92 -18.41 -8.39 -15.08
N GLY A 93 -18.45 -7.48 -14.09
CA GLY A 93 -19.55 -7.42 -13.13
C GLY A 93 -19.23 -7.14 -11.65
N GLN A 94 -18.00 -6.81 -11.24
CA GLN A 94 -17.73 -6.48 -9.84
C GLN A 94 -17.28 -5.04 -9.62
N VAL A 95 -18.07 -4.33 -8.82
CA VAL A 95 -17.77 -3.05 -8.16
C VAL A 95 -16.71 -3.33 -7.10
N ILE A 96 -15.54 -2.67 -7.19
CA ILE A 96 -14.52 -2.71 -6.13
C ILE A 96 -15.05 -1.85 -4.99
N HIS A 97 -15.77 -2.48 -4.06
CA HIS A 97 -15.90 -1.98 -2.69
C HIS A 97 -14.91 -2.78 -1.84
N VAL A 98 -13.89 -2.10 -1.30
CA VAL A 98 -13.07 -2.66 -0.21
C VAL A 98 -13.96 -2.71 1.03
N HIS A 99 -14.78 -3.75 1.11
CA HIS A 99 -15.59 -4.14 2.27
C HIS A 99 -15.24 -5.59 2.60
N SER A 100 -14.43 -5.77 3.64
CA SER A 100 -14.38 -6.98 4.46
C SER A 100 -15.04 -6.57 5.78
N ILE A 101 -16.05 -7.20 6.40
CA ILE A 101 -16.59 -8.57 6.37
C ILE A 101 -18.05 -8.48 6.87
N ALA A 102 -19.01 -9.12 6.19
CA ALA A 102 -20.16 -9.84 6.79
C ALA A 102 -21.00 -10.56 5.70
N PRO A 103 -21.37 -11.84 5.86
CA PRO A 103 -22.24 -12.52 4.91
C PRO A 103 -23.70 -12.32 5.33
N THR A 104 -24.43 -11.44 4.66
CA THR A 104 -25.90 -11.50 4.68
C THR A 104 -26.38 -12.12 3.38
N SER A 105 -26.57 -13.44 3.43
CA SER A 105 -27.45 -14.14 2.50
C SER A 105 -28.81 -13.46 2.50
N VAL A 106 -29.25 -12.95 1.34
CA VAL A 106 -30.68 -12.78 1.07
C VAL A 106 -30.96 -13.35 -0.31
N VAL A 107 -31.70 -14.44 -0.29
CA VAL A 107 -32.29 -15.12 -1.44
C VAL A 107 -33.45 -14.27 -1.97
N GLY A 108 -33.47 -14.03 -3.28
CA GLY A 108 -34.70 -14.00 -4.08
C GLY A 108 -35.12 -12.67 -4.72
N GLY A 109 -35.19 -12.68 -6.06
CA GLY A 109 -36.36 -12.16 -6.78
C GLY A 109 -36.22 -10.86 -7.59
N SER A 110 -36.17 -11.03 -8.92
CA SER A 110 -36.75 -10.20 -10.00
C SER A 110 -36.59 -8.67 -10.02
N GLY A 111 -35.90 -8.21 -11.09
CA GLY A 111 -36.46 -7.22 -12.01
C GLY A 111 -36.39 -5.75 -11.61
N GLY A 112 -35.21 -5.14 -11.76
CA GLY A 112 -35.04 -3.69 -11.79
C GLY A 112 -33.60 -3.35 -12.14
N ILE A 113 -33.37 -2.52 -13.16
CA ILE A 113 -32.05 -1.95 -13.43
C ILE A 113 -31.69 -1.08 -12.21
N PRO A 114 -30.65 -1.40 -11.43
CA PRO A 114 -30.23 -0.52 -10.36
C PRO A 114 -29.47 0.63 -11.00
N THR A 115 -30.09 1.80 -11.02
CA THR A 115 -29.37 3.08 -11.12
C THR A 115 -28.74 3.31 -9.75
N ASP A 116 -27.63 2.61 -9.52
CA ASP A 116 -26.92 2.62 -8.24
C ASP A 116 -26.04 3.88 -8.15
N THR A 117 -26.69 5.03 -8.06
CA THR A 117 -26.07 6.25 -7.51
C THR A 117 -26.06 6.14 -5.99
N ALA A 118 -25.25 5.23 -5.47
CA ALA A 118 -24.80 5.34 -4.09
C ALA A 118 -24.12 6.72 -3.95
N PRO A 119 -24.48 7.53 -2.94
CA PRO A 119 -23.85 8.82 -2.74
C PRO A 119 -22.35 8.61 -2.52
N ARG A 120 -21.55 9.04 -3.50
CA ARG A 120 -20.08 9.03 -3.40
C ARG A 120 -19.72 9.84 -2.14
N PRO A 121 -18.92 9.29 -1.21
CA PRO A 121 -18.57 10.01 0.00
C PRO A 121 -17.93 11.34 -0.36
N ALA A 122 -18.40 12.42 0.25
CA ALA A 122 -17.95 13.79 -0.01
C ALA A 122 -16.47 14.00 0.36
N ARG A 123 -15.89 13.10 1.18
CA ARG A 123 -14.48 13.09 1.60
C ARG A 123 -13.92 11.68 1.55
N ALA A 124 -12.93 11.47 0.69
CA ALA A 124 -12.23 10.20 0.53
C ALA A 124 -11.47 9.83 1.82
N LEU A 125 -10.87 10.82 2.48
CA LEU A 125 -10.10 10.63 3.71
C LEU A 125 -10.93 10.08 4.88
N GLU A 126 -12.21 10.42 4.95
CA GLU A 126 -13.10 10.03 6.05
C GLU A 126 -13.83 8.69 5.78
N SER A 127 -13.72 8.16 4.55
CA SER A 127 -14.52 7.01 4.11
C SER A 127 -13.70 5.83 3.63
N TYR A 128 -12.37 5.99 3.49
CA TYR A 128 -11.47 4.94 3.00
C TYR A 128 -10.65 4.32 4.12
N TYR A 129 -10.73 2.99 4.25
CA TYR A 129 -10.11 2.18 5.32
C TYR A 129 -9.47 0.93 4.68
N LEU A 130 -8.30 0.49 5.17
CA LEU A 130 -7.62 -0.69 4.61
C LEU A 130 -7.77 -1.94 5.49
N THR A 131 -7.69 -1.80 6.82
CA THR A 131 -7.89 -2.94 7.74
C THR A 131 -9.13 -2.80 8.62
N GLU A 132 -9.25 -1.72 9.41
CA GLU A 132 -10.33 -1.56 10.39
C GLU A 132 -11.17 -0.29 10.12
N PRO A 133 -12.52 -0.38 10.19
CA PRO A 133 -13.38 0.80 10.17
C PRO A 133 -13.07 1.68 11.38
N GLY A 134 -12.48 2.85 11.16
CA GLY A 134 -12.12 3.81 12.22
C GLY A 134 -10.72 4.39 12.12
N THR A 135 -9.82 3.78 11.34
CA THR A 135 -8.50 4.38 11.03
C THR A 135 -8.43 4.76 9.56
N PRO A 136 -8.38 6.05 9.21
CA PRO A 136 -8.24 6.48 7.83
C PRO A 136 -7.06 5.78 7.14
N ALA A 137 -7.25 5.32 5.90
CA ALA A 137 -6.22 4.55 5.21
C ALA A 137 -4.90 5.29 5.05
N THR A 138 -4.93 6.62 4.90
CA THR A 138 -3.70 7.44 4.87
C THR A 138 -2.97 7.42 6.20
N THR A 139 -3.69 7.43 7.33
CA THR A 139 -3.12 7.29 8.67
C THR A 139 -2.51 5.91 8.88
N GLU A 140 -3.21 4.85 8.47
CA GLU A 140 -2.72 3.47 8.58
C GLU A 140 -1.46 3.25 7.72
N VAL A 141 -1.49 3.69 6.46
CA VAL A 141 -0.33 3.62 5.55
C VAL A 141 0.85 4.43 6.10
N GLU A 142 0.60 5.61 6.68
CA GLU A 142 1.65 6.43 7.29
C GLU A 142 2.36 5.72 8.44
N GLN A 143 1.60 5.10 9.35
CA GLN A 143 2.15 4.35 10.49
C GLN A 143 3.01 3.17 10.01
N HIS A 144 2.51 2.37 9.07
CA HIS A 144 3.28 1.27 8.51
C HIS A 144 4.52 1.75 7.74
N LEU A 145 4.42 2.88 7.02
CA LEU A 145 5.54 3.45 6.28
C LEU A 145 6.67 3.91 7.21
N GLN A 146 6.34 4.53 8.34
CA GLN A 146 7.33 4.92 9.36
C GLN A 146 8.11 3.71 9.92
N VAL A 147 7.41 2.61 10.19
CA VAL A 147 8.04 1.37 10.66
C VAL A 147 8.93 0.78 9.55
N LEU A 148 8.45 0.73 8.32
CA LEU A 148 9.23 0.22 7.18
C LEU A 148 10.51 1.03 6.96
N GLU A 149 10.43 2.36 7.03
CA GLU A 149 11.59 3.26 6.94
C GLU A 149 12.62 2.93 8.02
N SER A 150 12.18 2.73 9.25
CA SER A 150 13.07 2.38 10.37
C SER A 150 13.76 1.02 10.14
N VAL A 151 13.01 0.02 9.67
CA VAL A 151 13.54 -1.30 9.32
C VAL A 151 14.59 -1.21 8.22
N LEU A 152 14.30 -0.46 7.15
CA LEU A 152 15.23 -0.31 6.02
C LEU A 152 16.46 0.52 6.39
N HIS A 153 16.29 1.56 7.20
CA HIS A 153 17.41 2.36 7.70
C HIS A 153 18.40 1.53 8.53
N GLU A 154 17.88 0.69 9.42
CA GLU A 154 18.73 -0.19 10.23
C GLU A 154 19.42 -1.25 9.36
N ALA A 155 18.70 -1.84 8.40
CA ALA A 155 19.29 -2.78 7.46
C ALA A 155 20.40 -2.14 6.60
N ARG A 156 20.17 -0.91 6.11
CA ARG A 156 21.16 -0.11 5.37
C ARG A 156 22.43 0.08 6.20
N LYS A 157 22.32 0.53 7.45
CA LYS A 157 23.48 0.66 8.36
C LYS A 157 24.24 -0.65 8.55
N ARG A 158 23.49 -1.74 8.73
CA ARG A 158 24.05 -3.06 9.00
C ARG A 158 24.73 -3.69 7.78
N PHE A 159 24.21 -3.47 6.58
CA PHE A 159 24.60 -4.22 5.39
C PHE A 159 25.30 -3.40 4.30
N ASP A 160 25.17 -2.07 4.28
CA ASP A 160 25.86 -1.18 3.33
C ASP A 160 27.28 -0.78 3.81
N SER A 161 27.72 -1.19 5.00
CA SER A 161 29.01 -0.81 5.61
C SER A 161 30.23 -1.58 5.06
N ARG A 162 30.28 -1.87 3.75
CA ARG A 162 31.45 -2.48 3.09
C ARG A 162 31.82 -1.82 1.77
#